data_AF-A0A1I7GWP0-F1
#
_entry.id   AF-A0A1I7GWP0-F1
#
_cell.length_a   1.000
_cell.length_b   1.000
_cell.length_c   1.000
_cell.angle_alpha   90.00
_cell.angle_beta   90.00
_cell.angle_gamma   90.00
#
_symmetry.space_group_name_H-M   'P 1'
#
loop_
_entity.id
_entity.type
_entity.pdbx_description
1 polymer ?
#
loop_
_entity_poly.entity_id
_entity_poly.type
_entity_poly.pdbx_seq_one_letter_code
_entity_poly.pdbx_strand_id
1 'polypeptide(L)'
;MSDTGPLPAPAARVRRNRLWFLFGAAVVLALAGLFAHLTLRALTVRATTSTEFGQYVSDHGIGQVELMHDASGFDEDFMVLHLNQAVPEDRLQSQVTEWMQTYYQLDGGTTLTIDYADPATGRRVVQADAVLDPARHILTLTLNQGGERRVVRTSVSWQRGAGGS
;
A
#
# COMPACT_ATOMS: atom_id res chain seq x y z
N MET A 1 -23.96 -54.37 -58.86
CA MET A 1 -23.72 -52.97 -59.29
C MET A 1 -23.53 -52.16 -58.03
N SER A 2 -22.28 -51.83 -57.74
CA SER A 2 -21.86 -51.13 -56.53
C SER A 2 -21.52 -49.70 -56.95
N ASP A 3 -22.31 -48.73 -56.51
CA ASP A 3 -22.03 -47.32 -56.71
C ASP A 3 -21.82 -46.68 -55.33
N THR A 4 -20.55 -46.53 -54.96
CA THR A 4 -20.12 -45.82 -53.75
C THR A 4 -19.39 -44.57 -54.19
N GLY A 5 -20.13 -43.47 -54.26
CA GLY A 5 -19.58 -42.15 -54.58
C GLY A 5 -18.55 -41.68 -53.54
N PRO A 6 -17.58 -40.84 -53.94
CA PRO A 6 -16.49 -40.41 -53.06
C PRO A 6 -17.02 -39.52 -51.92
N LEU A 7 -16.66 -39.87 -50.68
CA LEU A 7 -16.96 -39.07 -49.50
C LEU A 7 -16.23 -37.71 -49.58
N PRO A 8 -16.93 -36.56 -49.47
CA PRO A 8 -16.28 -35.25 -49.52
C PRO A 8 -15.32 -35.05 -48.34
N ALA A 9 -14.19 -34.40 -48.66
CA ALA A 9 -12.92 -34.48 -47.97
C ALA A 9 -12.90 -33.99 -46.49
N PRO A 10 -12.21 -34.71 -45.58
CA PRO A 10 -12.05 -34.35 -44.17
C PRO A 10 -11.23 -33.05 -43.93
N ALA A 11 -10.48 -32.57 -44.92
CA ALA A 11 -9.54 -31.45 -44.79
C ALA A 11 -10.20 -30.08 -44.54
N ALA A 12 -11.40 -29.84 -45.09
CA ALA A 12 -12.11 -28.56 -44.91
C ALA A 12 -12.63 -28.37 -43.48
N ARG A 13 -13.05 -29.46 -42.82
CA ARG A 13 -13.50 -29.45 -41.42
C ARG A 13 -12.33 -29.23 -40.46
N VAL A 14 -11.15 -29.78 -40.77
CA VAL A 14 -9.92 -29.60 -39.97
C VAL A 14 -9.40 -28.16 -40.03
N ARG A 15 -9.40 -27.50 -41.21
CA ARG A 15 -9.03 -26.08 -41.33
C ARG A 15 -9.97 -25.17 -40.54
N ARG A 16 -11.28 -25.45 -40.57
CA ARG A 16 -12.26 -24.67 -39.81
C ARG A 16 -12.07 -24.80 -38.30
N ASN A 17 -11.82 -26.02 -37.80
CA ASN A 17 -11.51 -26.23 -36.38
C ASN A 17 -10.21 -25.57 -35.93
N ARG A 18 -9.16 -25.54 -36.77
CA ARG A 18 -7.92 -24.81 -36.46
C ARG A 18 -8.12 -23.30 -36.34
N LEU A 19 -8.97 -22.72 -37.18
CA LEU A 19 -9.35 -21.30 -37.09
C LEU A 19 -10.08 -20.98 -35.79
N TRP A 20 -11.05 -21.82 -35.40
CA TRP A 20 -11.75 -21.66 -34.12
C TRP A 20 -10.82 -21.83 -32.91
N PHE A 21 -9.85 -22.75 -32.98
CA PHE A 21 -8.86 -22.93 -31.93
C PHE A 21 -7.94 -21.72 -31.79
N LEU A 22 -7.42 -21.17 -32.91
CA LEU A 22 -6.60 -19.96 -32.89
C LEU A 22 -7.36 -18.75 -32.37
N PHE A 23 -8.64 -18.62 -32.73
CA PHE A 23 -9.51 -17.59 -32.20
C PHE A 23 -9.70 -17.74 -30.68
N GLY A 24 -9.99 -18.95 -30.20
CA GLY A 24 -10.10 -19.23 -28.77
C GLY A 24 -8.81 -18.92 -28.01
N ALA A 25 -7.65 -19.30 -28.55
CA ALA A 25 -6.35 -19.01 -27.95
C ALA A 25 -6.06 -17.51 -27.89
N ALA A 26 -6.42 -16.75 -28.93
CA ALA A 26 -6.27 -15.30 -28.95
C ALA A 26 -7.14 -14.61 -27.88
N VAL A 27 -8.38 -15.09 -27.68
CA VAL A 27 -9.26 -14.57 -26.62
C VAL A 27 -8.68 -14.84 -25.24
N VAL A 28 -8.16 -16.05 -24.99
CA VAL A 28 -7.52 -16.40 -23.71
C VAL A 28 -6.29 -15.53 -23.44
N LEU A 29 -5.44 -15.30 -24.44
CA LEU A 29 -4.27 -14.43 -24.32
C LEU A 29 -4.67 -12.97 -24.06
N ALA A 30 -5.71 -12.47 -24.72
CA ALA A 30 -6.23 -11.12 -24.49
C ALA A 30 -6.76 -10.96 -23.06
N LEU A 31 -7.49 -11.96 -22.54
CA LEU A 31 -7.99 -11.96 -21.16
C LEU A 31 -6.84 -12.04 -20.15
N ALA A 32 -5.81 -12.85 -20.40
CA ALA A 32 -4.63 -12.93 -19.54
C ALA A 32 -3.85 -11.61 -19.51
N GLY A 33 -3.68 -10.96 -20.68
CA GLY A 33 -3.06 -9.63 -20.78
C GLY A 33 -3.86 -8.55 -20.06
N LEU A 34 -5.19 -8.57 -20.20
CA LEU A 34 -6.08 -7.65 -19.47
C LEU A 34 -5.98 -7.88 -17.96
N PHE A 35 -5.98 -9.13 -17.52
CA PHE A 35 -5.83 -9.48 -16.11
C PHE A 35 -4.50 -8.98 -15.55
N ALA A 36 -3.38 -9.23 -16.24
CA ALA A 36 -2.07 -8.71 -15.87
C ALA A 36 -2.05 -7.18 -15.81
N HIS A 37 -2.69 -6.50 -16.78
CA HIS A 37 -2.80 -5.04 -16.78
C HIS A 37 -3.59 -4.52 -15.57
N LEU A 38 -4.71 -5.16 -15.23
CA LEU A 38 -5.52 -4.82 -14.06
C LEU A 38 -4.78 -5.09 -12.75
N THR A 39 -4.04 -6.20 -12.65
CA THR A 39 -3.21 -6.49 -11.46
C THR A 39 -2.09 -5.48 -11.29
N LEU A 40 -1.40 -5.12 -12.38
CA LEU A 40 -0.37 -4.07 -12.36
C LEU A 40 -0.98 -2.72 -11.97
N ARG A 41 -2.14 -2.36 -12.53
CA ARG A 41 -2.85 -1.14 -12.13
C ARG A 41 -3.28 -1.17 -10.67
N ALA A 42 -3.72 -2.29 -10.11
CA ALA A 42 -4.06 -2.37 -8.69
C ALA A 42 -2.82 -2.20 -7.79
N LEU A 43 -1.67 -2.72 -8.21
CA LEU A 43 -0.36 -2.45 -7.58
C LEU A 43 0.05 -0.99 -7.72
N THR A 44 -0.21 -0.36 -8.87
CA THR A 44 0.05 1.08 -9.09
C THR A 44 -0.96 1.97 -8.37
N VAL A 45 -2.21 1.55 -8.19
CA VAL A 45 -3.23 2.31 -7.45
C VAL A 45 -2.88 2.36 -5.97
N ARG A 46 -2.29 1.30 -5.41
CA ARG A 46 -1.60 1.36 -4.10
C ARG A 46 -0.48 2.40 -4.06
N ALA A 47 0.15 2.72 -5.19
CA ALA A 47 1.17 3.75 -5.29
C ALA A 47 0.60 5.16 -5.61
N THR A 48 -0.66 5.29 -6.06
CA THR A 48 -1.24 6.58 -6.51
C THR A 48 -2.29 7.20 -5.58
N THR A 49 -2.61 6.59 -4.43
CA THR A 49 -3.07 7.35 -3.24
C THR A 49 -1.86 7.95 -2.51
N SER A 50 -0.88 8.46 -3.25
CA SER A 50 0.35 9.01 -2.68
C SER A 50 0.03 10.35 -2.03
N THR A 51 -0.06 10.35 -0.71
CA THR A 51 0.03 11.59 0.06
C THR A 51 1.46 12.13 -0.08
N GLU A 52 1.69 13.43 0.14
CA GLU A 52 3.03 14.01 0.04
C GLU A 52 4.00 13.35 1.04
N PHE A 53 3.48 12.96 2.22
CA PHE A 53 4.23 12.14 3.17
C PHE A 53 4.55 10.74 2.64
N GLY A 54 3.62 10.10 1.92
CA GLY A 54 3.89 8.82 1.28
C GLY A 54 5.01 8.89 0.25
N GLN A 55 5.05 9.98 -0.53
CA GLN A 55 6.14 10.25 -1.45
C GLN A 55 7.45 10.50 -0.70
N TYR A 56 7.44 11.33 0.35
CA TYR A 56 8.60 11.55 1.21
C TYR A 56 9.18 10.24 1.76
N VAL A 57 8.32 9.35 2.27
CA VAL A 57 8.71 8.05 2.82
C VAL A 57 9.38 7.17 1.77
N SER A 58 8.82 7.14 0.55
CA SER A 58 9.37 6.39 -0.58
C SER A 58 10.72 6.96 -1.04
N ASP A 59 10.80 8.28 -1.22
CA ASP A 59 12.00 8.96 -1.73
C ASP A 59 13.20 8.84 -0.77
N HIS A 60 12.94 8.76 0.54
CA HIS A 60 13.97 8.58 1.56
C HIS A 60 14.24 7.09 1.90
N GLY A 61 13.58 6.15 1.22
CA GLY A 61 13.77 4.71 1.45
C GLY A 61 13.37 4.26 2.87
N ILE A 62 12.47 4.98 3.53
CA ILE A 62 12.05 4.70 4.92
C ILE A 62 11.18 3.44 4.95
N GLY A 63 10.24 3.32 4.01
CA GLY A 63 9.23 2.28 4.04
C GLY A 63 8.13 2.49 3.01
N GLN A 64 6.91 2.09 3.38
CA GLN A 64 5.68 2.29 2.63
C GLN A 64 4.61 2.85 3.56
N VAL A 65 3.70 3.65 3.04
CA VAL A 65 2.56 4.14 3.82
C VAL A 65 1.26 3.54 3.33
N GLU A 66 0.32 3.38 4.25
CA GLU A 66 -1.04 2.96 3.97
C GLU A 66 -2.01 3.87 4.71
N LEU A 67 -2.84 4.58 3.96
CA LEU A 67 -3.93 5.35 4.52
C LEU A 67 -5.09 4.41 4.81
N MET A 68 -5.44 4.26 6.08
CA MET A 68 -6.57 3.46 6.50
C MET A 68 -7.74 4.38 6.85
N HIS A 69 -8.90 4.02 6.32
CA HIS A 69 -10.16 4.66 6.65
C HIS A 69 -10.88 3.72 7.59
N ASP A 70 -11.28 4.20 8.77
CA ASP A 70 -12.10 3.38 9.66
C ASP A 70 -13.47 3.16 9.01
N ALA A 71 -13.81 1.90 8.75
CA ALA A 71 -15.10 1.50 8.19
C ALA A 71 -16.28 1.75 9.14
N SER A 72 -16.02 2.20 10.38
CA SER A 72 -17.01 2.51 11.40
C SER A 72 -17.81 3.81 11.14
N GLY A 73 -17.40 4.63 10.17
CA GLY A 73 -18.06 5.90 9.86
C GLY A 73 -17.71 7.06 10.79
N PHE A 74 -16.70 6.88 11.65
CA PHE A 74 -16.00 7.98 12.31
C PHE A 74 -14.83 8.40 11.41
N ASP A 75 -14.90 9.62 10.86
CA ASP A 75 -13.94 10.21 9.92
C ASP A 75 -12.58 10.54 10.58
N GLU A 76 -11.86 9.54 11.08
CA GLU A 76 -10.46 9.72 11.44
C GLU A 76 -9.59 8.89 10.49
N ASP A 77 -9.10 9.55 9.45
CA ASP A 77 -8.06 9.01 8.60
C ASP A 77 -6.80 8.80 9.45
N PHE A 78 -6.35 7.54 9.56
CA PHE A 78 -5.09 7.21 10.23
C PHE A 78 -4.10 6.62 9.23
N MET A 79 -2.85 7.07 9.36
CA MET A 79 -1.77 6.62 8.49
C MET A 79 -0.99 5.52 9.17
N VAL A 80 -0.69 4.45 8.43
CA VAL A 80 0.23 3.41 8.88
C VAL A 80 1.51 3.49 8.05
N LEU A 81 2.65 3.72 8.71
CA LEU A 81 3.99 3.67 8.14
C LEU A 81 4.60 2.29 8.38
N HIS A 82 4.74 1.53 7.31
CA HIS A 82 5.37 0.22 7.27
C HIS A 82 6.86 0.39 6.99
N LEU A 83 7.70 0.24 8.00
CA LEU A 83 9.15 0.43 7.89
C LEU A 83 9.84 -0.74 7.19
N ASN A 84 10.89 -0.42 6.44
CA ASN A 84 11.78 -1.42 5.85
C ASN A 84 12.63 -2.17 6.91
N GLN A 85 12.90 -1.52 8.05
CA GLN A 85 13.72 -2.04 9.12
C GLN A 85 13.28 -1.48 10.48
N ALA A 86 13.53 -2.22 11.55
CA ALA A 86 13.24 -1.76 12.91
C ALA A 86 14.06 -0.50 13.24
N VAL A 87 13.42 0.49 13.88
CA VAL A 87 14.14 1.63 14.46
C VAL A 87 14.75 1.21 15.79
N PRO A 88 16.05 1.50 16.03
CA PRO A 88 16.70 1.32 17.32
C PRO A 88 15.97 2.06 18.46
N GLU A 89 15.88 1.44 19.63
CA GLU A 89 15.09 1.96 20.76
C GLU A 89 15.54 3.35 21.24
N ASP A 90 16.84 3.64 21.16
CA ASP A 90 17.46 4.92 21.53
C ASP A 90 17.04 6.07 20.61
N ARG A 91 16.63 5.78 19.37
CA ARG A 91 16.23 6.76 18.36
C ARG A 91 14.74 6.73 18.03
N LEU A 92 14.00 5.73 18.52
CA LEU A 92 12.59 5.54 18.19
C LEU A 92 11.76 6.79 18.49
N GLN A 93 11.88 7.36 19.68
CA GLN A 93 11.09 8.55 20.06
C GLN A 93 11.35 9.75 19.14
N SER A 94 12.62 10.08 18.90
CA SER A 94 12.98 11.23 18.05
C SER A 94 12.55 11.01 16.60
N GLN A 95 12.72 9.79 16.09
CA GLN A 95 12.39 9.46 14.71
C GLN A 95 10.88 9.47 14.44
N VAL A 96 10.10 8.91 15.37
CA VAL A 96 8.63 8.95 15.32
C VAL A 96 8.13 10.40 15.37
N THR A 97 8.74 11.22 16.23
CA THR A 97 8.40 12.64 16.34
C THR A 97 8.67 13.39 15.03
N GLU A 98 9.82 13.14 14.40
CA GLU A 98 10.20 13.73 13.12
C GLU A 98 9.21 13.31 12.02
N TRP A 99 8.93 12.02 11.86
CA TRP A 99 7.98 11.54 10.86
C TRP A 99 6.57 12.07 11.08
N MET A 100 6.10 12.14 12.33
CA MET A 100 4.81 12.72 12.65
C MET A 100 4.76 14.22 12.32
N GLN A 101 5.85 14.94 12.59
CA GLN A 101 5.95 16.35 12.21
C GLN A 101 5.89 16.51 10.70
N THR A 102 6.66 15.72 9.94
CA THR A 102 6.64 15.75 8.47
C THR A 102 5.25 15.41 7.93
N TYR A 103 4.61 14.37 8.46
CA TYR A 103 3.25 13.99 8.05
C TYR A 103 2.24 15.11 8.31
N TYR A 104 2.30 15.75 9.47
CA TYR A 104 1.45 16.90 9.78
C TYR A 104 1.73 18.11 8.90
N GLN A 105 2.99 18.36 8.56
CA GLN A 105 3.38 19.52 7.74
C GLN A 105 2.97 19.36 6.28
N LEU A 106 3.10 18.16 5.72
CA LEU A 106 2.81 17.85 4.32
C LEU A 106 1.32 17.60 4.10
N ASP A 107 0.73 16.67 4.85
CA ASP A 107 -0.64 16.20 4.60
C ASP A 107 -1.64 16.64 5.69
N GLY A 108 -1.16 17.27 6.76
CA GLY A 108 -2.03 17.73 7.85
C GLY A 108 -2.54 16.62 8.77
N GLY A 109 -1.99 15.41 8.66
CA GLY A 109 -2.45 14.25 9.41
C GLY A 109 -2.13 14.32 10.90
N THR A 110 -2.98 13.69 11.72
CA THR A 110 -2.94 13.76 13.19
C THR A 110 -2.68 12.42 13.87
N THR A 111 -2.79 11.31 13.14
CA THR A 111 -2.61 9.96 13.68
C THR A 111 -1.68 9.15 12.79
N LEU A 112 -0.57 8.67 13.36
CA LEU A 112 0.45 7.88 12.66
C LEU A 112 0.81 6.63 13.48
N THR A 113 0.54 5.46 12.92
CA THR A 113 1.01 4.18 13.45
C THR A 113 2.24 3.74 12.67
N ILE A 114 3.22 3.18 13.36
CA ILE A 114 4.49 2.75 12.78
C ILE A 114 4.70 1.28 13.09
N ASP A 115 4.80 0.46 12.05
CA ASP A 115 5.08 -0.97 12.15
C ASP A 115 6.31 -1.35 11.33
N TYR A 116 6.84 -2.55 11.57
CA TYR A 116 7.82 -3.17 10.69
C TYR A 116 7.55 -4.67 10.61
N ALA A 117 7.99 -5.29 9.52
CA ALA A 117 7.98 -6.74 9.39
C ALA A 117 9.22 -7.33 10.10
N ASP A 118 9.01 -8.08 11.17
CA ASP A 118 10.09 -8.79 11.86
C ASP A 118 10.64 -9.90 10.95
N PRO A 119 11.91 -9.85 10.53
CA PRO A 119 12.48 -10.84 9.62
C PRO A 119 12.61 -12.23 10.26
N ALA A 120 12.64 -12.33 11.59
CA ALA A 120 12.73 -13.61 12.29
C ALA A 120 11.40 -14.37 12.33
N THR A 121 10.30 -13.64 12.52
CA THR A 121 8.96 -14.24 12.70
C THR A 121 8.02 -14.05 11.50
N GLY A 122 8.36 -13.15 10.57
CA GLY A 122 7.51 -12.75 9.45
C GLY A 122 6.26 -11.99 9.87
N ARG A 123 6.12 -11.64 11.16
CA ARG A 123 4.96 -10.91 11.70
C ARG A 123 5.24 -9.42 11.69
N ARG A 124 4.17 -8.63 11.55
CA ARG A 124 4.26 -7.19 11.76
C ARG A 124 4.23 -6.85 13.23
N VAL A 125 5.14 -5.97 13.64
CA VAL A 125 5.28 -5.51 15.02
C VAL A 125 5.12 -4.00 15.02
N VAL A 126 4.11 -3.50 15.74
CA VAL A 126 3.89 -2.07 15.92
C VAL A 126 4.95 -1.53 16.87
N GLN A 127 5.82 -0.63 16.39
CA GLN A 127 6.84 0.01 17.22
C GLN A 127 6.31 1.23 17.94
N ALA A 128 5.42 2.00 17.30
CA ALA A 128 4.91 3.22 17.89
C ALA A 128 3.55 3.64 17.31
N ASP A 129 2.79 4.37 18.12
CA ASP A 129 1.64 5.17 17.70
C ASP A 129 1.86 6.62 18.11
N ALA A 130 1.58 7.55 17.20
CA ALA A 130 1.67 8.98 17.43
C ALA A 130 0.31 9.63 17.18
N VAL A 131 -0.17 10.41 18.15
CA VAL A 131 -1.41 11.17 18.06
C VAL A 131 -1.11 12.62 18.40
N LEU A 132 -1.36 13.51 17.44
CA LEU A 132 -1.25 14.95 17.60
C LEU A 132 -2.64 15.54 17.90
N ASP A 133 -2.74 16.27 19.01
CA ASP A 133 -3.85 17.17 19.30
C ASP A 133 -3.43 18.59 18.83
N PRO A 134 -3.84 19.03 17.62
CA PRO A 134 -3.45 20.32 17.09
C PRO A 134 -4.08 21.49 17.85
N ALA A 135 -5.21 21.29 18.53
CA ALA A 135 -5.87 22.34 19.30
C ALA A 135 -5.12 22.64 20.60
N ARG A 136 -4.49 21.62 21.21
CA ARG A 136 -3.71 21.76 22.44
C ARG A 136 -2.21 21.80 22.23
N HIS A 137 -1.74 21.60 21.00
CA HIS A 137 -0.31 21.49 20.69
C HIS A 137 0.38 20.36 21.47
N ILE A 138 -0.33 19.23 21.64
CA ILE A 138 0.19 18.08 22.40
C ILE A 138 0.37 16.90 21.45
N LEU A 139 1.61 16.40 21.40
CA LEU A 139 1.93 15.12 20.79
C LEU A 139 1.94 14.03 21.87
N THR A 140 1.13 13.00 21.68
CA THR A 140 1.15 11.78 22.49
C THR A 140 1.77 10.66 21.66
N LEU A 141 2.86 10.08 22.18
CA LEU A 141 3.53 8.93 21.60
C LEU A 141 3.29 7.72 22.50
N THR A 142 2.87 6.61 21.92
CA THR A 142 2.95 5.27 22.51
C THR A 142 4.11 4.56 21.85
N LEU A 143 5.11 4.14 22.61
CA LEU A 143 6.27 3.38 22.12
C LEU A 143 6.19 1.95 22.67
N ASN A 144 6.32 0.95 21.81
CA ASN A 144 6.38 -0.46 22.18
C ASN A 144 7.84 -0.93 22.04
N GLN A 145 8.54 -1.07 23.18
CA GLN A 145 9.98 -1.40 23.25
C GLN A 145 10.16 -2.64 24.10
N GLY A 146 10.92 -3.64 23.65
CA GLY A 146 11.22 -4.86 24.43
C GLY A 146 10.02 -5.62 25.03
N GLY A 147 8.78 -5.42 24.54
CA GLY A 147 7.55 -5.97 25.13
C GLY A 147 6.88 -5.08 26.19
N GLU A 148 7.46 -3.93 26.51
CA GLU A 148 6.87 -2.90 27.36
C GLU A 148 6.27 -1.75 26.54
N ARG A 149 5.21 -1.14 27.08
CA ARG A 149 4.54 0.02 26.49
C ARG A 149 4.89 1.27 27.28
N ARG A 150 5.51 2.25 26.63
CA ARG A 150 5.83 3.56 27.20
C ARG A 150 5.02 4.66 26.53
N VAL A 151 4.35 5.50 27.32
CA VAL A 151 3.62 6.66 26.81
C VAL A 151 4.41 7.93 27.12
N VAL A 152 4.65 8.75 26.10
CA VAL A 152 5.32 10.05 26.20
C VAL A 152 4.36 11.12 25.72
N ARG A 153 4.22 12.19 26.48
CA ARG A 153 3.44 13.38 26.07
C ARG A 153 4.38 14.56 26.03
N THR A 154 4.40 15.26 24.90
CA THR A 154 5.24 16.44 24.72
C THR A 154 4.44 17.57 24.09
N SER A 155 4.74 18.80 24.50
CA SER A 155 4.22 19.99 23.83
C SER A 155 5.02 20.23 22.55
N VAL A 156 4.35 20.59 21.46
CA VAL A 156 4.96 20.80 20.13
C VAL A 156 4.44 22.08 19.49
N SER A 157 5.33 22.91 18.94
CA SER A 157 4.97 24.18 18.31
C SER A 157 4.96 24.09 16.78
N TRP A 158 4.52 22.96 16.22
CA TRP A 158 4.53 22.75 14.78
C TRP A 158 3.49 23.62 14.08
N GLN A 159 3.90 24.25 12.99
CA GLN A 159 3.01 24.96 12.08
C GLN A 159 2.79 24.08 10.86
N ARG A 160 1.55 24.00 10.37
CA ARG A 160 1.27 23.40 9.06
C ARG A 160 2.06 24.19 8.01
N GLY A 161 2.77 23.50 7.12
CA GLY A 161 3.45 24.16 6.02
C GLY A 161 2.44 24.98 5.24
N ALA A 162 2.76 26.25 4.94
CA ALA A 162 1.98 27.04 3.99
C ALA A 162 2.22 26.46 2.59
N GLY A 163 1.60 25.32 2.28
CA GLY A 163 1.58 24.75 0.94
C GLY A 163 0.91 25.77 0.03
N GLY A 164 1.72 26.37 -0.84
CA GLY A 164 1.26 27.30 -1.86
C GLY A 164 0.21 26.61 -2.73
N SER A 165 -0.97 27.22 -2.74
CA SER A 165 -2.07 26.96 -3.69
C SER A 165 -1.62 26.94 -5.14
#